data_AF-A0A519E4S3-F1
#
_entry.id   AF-A0A519E4S3-F1
#
_cell.length_a   1.000
_cell.length_b   1.000
_cell.length_c   1.000
_cell.angle_alpha   90.00
_cell.angle_beta   90.00
_cell.angle_gamma   90.00
#
_symmetry.space_group_name_H-M   'P 1'
#
loop_
_entity.id
_entity.type
_entity.pdbx_description
1 polymer ?
#
loop_
_entity_poly.entity_id
_entity_poly.type
_entity_poly.pdbx_seq_one_letter_code
_entity_poly.pdbx_strand_id
1 'polypeptide(L)'
;MNRLAGILLAIAAIVVGTYYFGWKGAILGTSAVIFYLLLQFSQLMRVMRTAQKSPLGHVSSAIMLNSKLHAGMKLIDLIRLCQSLGVKVEENTYRWTDTGGDAVDVVMENSVVTRWTLVRAQEPASVPPADTPAA
;
A
#
# COMPACT_ATOMS: atom_id res chain seq x y z
N MET A 1 -3.50 -13.47 -7.95
CA MET A 1 -3.03 -14.78 -8.42
C MET A 1 -3.28 -15.82 -7.33
N ASN A 2 -4.02 -16.88 -7.65
CA ASN A 2 -4.93 -17.58 -6.72
C ASN A 2 -4.22 -18.32 -5.58
N ARG A 3 -4.17 -17.69 -4.39
CA ARG A 3 -3.74 -18.30 -3.12
C ARG A 3 -4.45 -19.64 -2.84
N LEU A 4 -5.71 -19.75 -3.24
CA LEU A 4 -6.53 -20.96 -3.13
C LEU A 4 -5.99 -22.13 -3.94
N ALA A 5 -5.36 -21.89 -5.11
CA ALA A 5 -4.80 -22.96 -5.94
C ALA A 5 -3.58 -23.60 -5.26
N GLY A 6 -2.74 -22.80 -4.60
CA GLY A 6 -1.60 -23.30 -3.82
C GLY A 6 -2.04 -24.09 -2.57
N ILE A 7 -3.10 -23.63 -1.89
CA ILE A 7 -3.69 -24.33 -0.73
C ILE A 7 -4.27 -25.68 -1.17
N LEU A 8 -5.05 -25.70 -2.25
CA LEU A 8 -5.67 -26.92 -2.76
C LEU A 8 -4.64 -27.95 -3.23
N LEU A 9 -3.54 -27.52 -3.87
CA LEU A 9 -2.49 -28.42 -4.32
C LEU A 9 -1.68 -29.00 -3.15
N ALA A 10 -1.42 -28.21 -2.10
CA ALA A 10 -0.77 -28.69 -0.89
C ALA A 10 -1.65 -29.71 -0.13
N ILE A 11 -2.94 -29.43 0.02
CA ILE A 11 -3.90 -30.36 0.65
C ILE A 11 -4.02 -31.65 -0.18
N ALA A 12 -4.12 -31.56 -1.51
CA ALA A 12 -4.18 -32.71 -2.39
C ALA A 12 -2.92 -33.59 -2.29
N ALA A 13 -1.73 -33.00 -2.22
CA ALA A 13 -0.48 -33.74 -2.04
C ALA A 13 -0.41 -34.48 -0.69
N ILE A 14 -0.94 -33.88 0.39
CA ILE A 14 -0.99 -34.50 1.73
C ILE A 14 -1.99 -35.66 1.77
N VAL A 15 -3.17 -35.50 1.15
CA VAL A 15 -4.22 -36.53 1.10
C VAL A 15 -3.78 -37.72 0.23
N VAL A 16 -3.14 -37.46 -0.92
CA VAL A 16 -2.61 -38.52 -1.79
C VAL A 16 -1.41 -39.23 -1.15
N GLY A 17 -0.53 -38.49 -0.47
CA GLY A 17 0.63 -39.04 0.22
C GLY A 17 0.29 -39.90 1.44
N THR A 18 -0.77 -39.55 2.17
CA THR A 18 -1.25 -40.35 3.32
C THR A 18 -1.97 -41.62 2.88
N TYR A 19 -2.68 -41.60 1.74
CA TYR A 19 -3.41 -42.77 1.24
C TYR A 19 -2.48 -43.88 0.67
N TYR A 20 -1.34 -43.51 0.07
CA TYR A 20 -0.45 -44.48 -0.61
C TYR A 20 0.74 -44.99 0.22
N PHE A 21 1.23 -44.26 1.24
CA PHE A 21 2.55 -44.55 1.86
C PHE A 21 2.54 -44.85 3.37
N GLY A 22 1.38 -44.95 4.02
CA GLY A 22 1.27 -45.27 5.45
C GLY A 22 2.01 -44.27 6.36
N TRP A 23 2.72 -44.76 7.38
CA TRP A 23 3.40 -43.92 8.39
C TRP A 23 4.46 -42.96 7.79
N LYS A 24 5.06 -43.32 6.64
CA LYS A 24 6.01 -42.47 5.91
C LYS A 24 5.30 -41.26 5.26
N GLY A 25 4.06 -41.43 4.83
CA GLY A 25 3.23 -40.37 4.28
C GLY A 25 2.86 -39.30 5.30
N ALA A 26 2.70 -39.67 6.57
CA ALA A 26 2.46 -38.71 7.66
C ALA A 26 3.65 -37.78 7.90
N ILE A 27 4.88 -38.31 7.85
CA ILE A 27 6.11 -37.51 7.99
C ILE A 27 6.26 -36.55 6.80
N LEU A 28 6.03 -37.06 5.58
CA LEU A 28 6.11 -36.27 4.35
C LEU A 28 5.03 -35.18 4.29
N GLY A 29 3.79 -35.51 4.68
CA GLY A 29 2.67 -34.58 4.76
C GLY A 29 2.92 -33.49 5.80
N THR A 30 3.41 -33.84 6.99
CA THR A 30 3.76 -32.87 8.03
C THR A 30 4.87 -31.93 7.57
N SER A 31 5.92 -32.46 6.91
CA SER A 31 6.99 -31.64 6.32
C SER A 31 6.47 -30.71 5.23
N ALA A 32 5.56 -31.18 4.36
CA ALA A 32 4.92 -30.36 3.35
C ALA A 32 4.03 -29.26 3.95
N VAL A 33 3.28 -29.54 5.02
CA VAL A 33 2.51 -28.54 5.76
C VAL A 33 3.44 -27.48 6.33
N ILE A 34 4.51 -27.88 7.02
CA ILE A 34 5.47 -26.94 7.62
C ILE A 34 6.12 -26.08 6.53
N PHE A 35 6.59 -26.71 5.44
CA PHE A 35 7.17 -26.01 4.30
C PHE A 35 6.19 -25.03 3.66
N TYR A 36 4.94 -25.43 3.52
CA TYR A 36 3.85 -24.58 3.03
C TYR A 36 3.59 -23.40 3.97
N LEU A 37 3.56 -23.65 5.29
CA LEU A 37 3.32 -22.64 6.31
C LEU A 37 4.47 -21.61 6.36
N LEU A 38 5.71 -22.05 6.16
CA LEU A 38 6.88 -21.17 6.00
C LEU A 38 6.78 -20.31 4.73
N LEU A 39 6.34 -20.88 3.60
CA LEU A 39 6.11 -20.09 2.38
C LEU A 39 4.98 -19.07 2.57
N GLN A 40 3.89 -19.46 3.24
CA GLN A 40 2.80 -18.56 3.60
C GLN A 40 3.31 -17.41 4.48
N PHE A 41 4.17 -17.72 5.45
CA PHE A 41 4.79 -16.73 6.32
C PHE A 41 5.74 -15.79 5.55
N SER A 42 6.49 -16.31 4.58
CA SER A 42 7.38 -15.50 3.73
C SER A 42 6.61 -14.51 2.85
N GLN A 43 5.41 -14.88 2.38
CA GLN A 43 4.52 -13.97 1.66
C GLN A 43 3.90 -12.93 2.58
N LEU A 44 3.48 -13.33 3.79
CA LEU A 44 3.01 -12.38 4.81
C LEU A 44 4.11 -11.37 5.16
N MET A 45 5.34 -11.82 5.33
CA MET A 45 6.51 -10.96 5.54
C MET A 45 6.80 -10.06 4.34
N ARG A 46 6.61 -10.54 3.10
CA ARG A 46 6.77 -9.70 1.90
C ARG A 46 5.71 -8.60 1.83
N VAL A 47 4.45 -8.91 2.17
CA VAL A 47 3.36 -7.91 2.26
C VAL A 47 3.58 -6.94 3.42
N MET A 48 4.00 -7.43 4.59
CA MET A 48 4.37 -6.59 5.73
C MET A 48 5.60 -5.72 5.44
N ARG A 49 6.58 -6.21 4.68
CA ARG A 49 7.74 -5.43 4.25
C ARG A 49 7.37 -4.40 3.18
N THR A 50 6.35 -4.65 2.36
CA THR A 50 5.70 -3.64 1.52
C THR A 50 4.90 -2.64 2.35
N ALA A 51 4.23 -3.07 3.42
CA ALA A 51 3.50 -2.20 4.34
C ALA A 51 4.43 -1.35 5.22
N GLN A 52 5.58 -1.87 5.66
CA GLN A 52 6.63 -1.10 6.34
C GLN A 52 7.31 -0.10 5.40
N LYS A 53 7.34 -0.38 4.09
CA LYS A 53 7.72 0.57 3.06
C LYS A 53 6.57 1.47 2.59
N SER A 54 5.35 1.29 3.10
CA SER A 54 4.21 2.15 2.82
C SER A 54 4.08 3.11 4.00
N PRO A 55 4.76 4.27 3.96
CA PRO A 55 4.71 5.24 5.04
C PRO A 55 3.26 5.65 5.30
N LEU A 56 2.98 6.01 6.56
CA LEU A 56 1.74 6.71 6.93
C LEU A 56 1.47 7.83 5.90
N GLY A 57 0.21 7.96 5.46
CA GLY A 57 -0.18 8.92 4.43
C GLY A 57 0.13 8.52 2.98
N HIS A 58 0.45 7.27 2.64
CA HIS A 58 0.61 6.89 1.23
C HIS A 58 -0.73 6.59 0.53
N VAL A 59 -0.88 7.05 -0.72
CA VAL A 59 -2.05 6.81 -1.60
C VAL A 59 -1.57 6.27 -2.95
N SER A 60 -2.40 5.43 -3.60
CA SER A 60 -2.06 4.78 -4.88
C SER A 60 -1.89 5.74 -6.06
N SER A 61 -2.58 6.88 -6.04
CA SER A 61 -2.30 8.01 -6.91
C SER A 61 -2.83 9.31 -6.31
N ALA A 62 -1.94 10.28 -6.11
CA ALA A 62 -2.30 11.62 -5.61
C ALA A 62 -3.25 12.35 -6.58
N ILE A 63 -3.05 12.15 -7.88
CA ILE A 63 -3.89 12.73 -8.94
C ILE A 63 -5.30 12.14 -8.90
N MET A 64 -5.42 10.82 -8.75
CA MET A 64 -6.72 10.16 -8.66
C MET A 64 -7.46 10.52 -7.37
N LEU A 65 -6.73 10.75 -6.27
CA LEU A 65 -7.32 11.26 -5.05
C LEU A 65 -7.87 12.68 -5.25
N ASN A 66 -7.05 13.57 -5.82
CA ASN A 66 -7.43 14.95 -6.12
C ASN A 66 -8.68 15.06 -7.00
N SER A 67 -8.89 14.13 -7.95
CA SER A 67 -10.08 14.14 -8.81
C SER A 67 -11.35 13.61 -8.15
N LYS A 68 -11.22 12.79 -7.10
CA LYS A 68 -12.36 12.21 -6.37
C LYS A 68 -12.76 13.04 -5.14
N LEU A 69 -11.87 13.91 -4.67
CA LEU A 69 -12.14 14.83 -3.57
C LEU A 69 -13.19 15.86 -3.99
N HIS A 70 -14.11 16.14 -3.06
CA HIS A 70 -15.11 17.19 -3.18
C HIS A 70 -15.42 17.75 -1.79
N ALA A 71 -15.86 19.01 -1.76
CA ALA A 71 -16.23 19.67 -0.52
C ALA A 71 -17.41 18.95 0.16
N GLY A 72 -17.34 18.78 1.48
CA GLY A 72 -18.34 18.07 2.27
C GLY A 72 -18.14 16.56 2.39
N MET A 73 -17.10 15.99 1.75
CA MET A 73 -16.75 14.58 1.95
C MET A 73 -16.35 14.33 3.41
N LYS A 74 -16.91 13.29 4.04
CA LYS A 74 -16.57 12.92 5.42
C LYS A 74 -15.21 12.24 5.50
N LEU A 75 -14.51 12.42 6.61
CA LEU A 75 -13.23 11.74 6.89
C LEU A 75 -13.31 10.22 6.69
N ILE A 76 -14.42 9.59 7.09
CA ILE A 76 -14.59 8.14 6.95
C ILE A 76 -14.65 7.69 5.48
N ASP A 77 -15.27 8.48 4.61
CA ASP A 77 -15.37 8.16 3.18
C ASP A 77 -14.02 8.38 2.48
N LEU A 78 -13.29 9.40 2.92
CA LEU A 78 -11.92 9.66 2.46
C LEU A 78 -10.96 8.54 2.87
N ILE A 79 -11.00 8.08 4.12
CA ILE A 79 -10.16 6.96 4.60
C ILE A 79 -10.50 5.67 3.83
N ARG A 80 -11.78 5.42 3.54
CA ARG A 80 -12.20 4.27 2.71
C ARG A 80 -11.64 4.35 1.29
N LEU A 81 -11.56 5.57 0.74
CA LEU A 81 -11.03 5.81 -0.60
C LEU A 81 -9.50 5.67 -0.67
N CYS A 82 -8.79 6.22 0.31
CA CYS A 82 -7.32 6.20 0.37
C CYS A 82 -6.74 4.89 0.93
N GLN A 83 -7.54 4.15 1.69
CA GLN A 83 -7.12 3.01 2.52
C GLN A 83 -5.96 3.34 3.48
N SER A 84 -5.74 4.62 3.75
CA SER A 84 -4.66 5.12 4.62
C SER A 84 -5.10 6.34 5.41
N LEU A 85 -4.57 6.44 6.63
CA LEU A 85 -4.67 7.64 7.45
C LEU A 85 -3.63 8.65 6.96
N GLY A 86 -4.07 9.87 6.66
CA GLY A 86 -3.20 10.97 6.23
C GLY A 86 -2.24 11.40 7.34
N VAL A 87 -1.10 11.96 6.96
CA VAL A 87 -0.14 12.53 7.92
C VAL A 87 -0.58 13.94 8.26
N LYS A 88 -0.72 14.26 9.55
CA LYS A 88 -1.03 15.61 10.00
C LYS A 88 0.17 16.52 9.76
N VAL A 89 -0.01 17.57 8.94
CA VAL A 89 1.03 18.56 8.63
C VAL A 89 0.78 19.87 9.38
N GLU A 90 -0.49 20.26 9.51
CA GLU A 90 -0.92 21.44 10.27
C GLU A 90 -2.15 21.10 11.12
N GLU A 91 -2.70 22.07 11.83
CA GLU A 91 -3.79 21.86 12.80
C GLU A 91 -5.02 21.16 12.18
N ASN A 92 -5.38 21.56 10.95
CA ASN A 92 -6.50 21.05 10.17
C ASN A 92 -6.09 20.48 8.80
N THR A 93 -4.79 20.35 8.51
CA THR A 93 -4.28 19.91 7.20
C THR A 93 -3.65 18.52 7.29
N TYR A 94 -4.14 17.61 6.47
CA TYR A 94 -3.67 16.23 6.36
C TYR A 94 -3.11 15.97 4.97
N ARG A 95 -1.93 15.36 4.90
CA ARG A 95 -1.20 15.08 3.66
C ARG A 95 -1.26 13.60 3.30
N TRP A 96 -1.55 13.34 2.03
CA TRP A 96 -1.36 12.05 1.40
C TRP A 96 -0.36 12.15 0.25
N THR A 97 0.70 11.35 0.27
CA THR A 97 1.75 11.32 -0.76
C THR A 97 1.59 10.07 -1.63
N ASP A 98 1.96 10.12 -2.90
CA ASP A 98 2.02 9.00 -3.84
C ASP A 98 3.47 8.55 -4.06
N THR A 99 3.63 7.32 -4.54
CA THR A 99 4.89 6.71 -5.00
C THR A 99 5.64 7.55 -6.02
N GLY A 100 4.93 8.36 -6.83
CA GLY A 100 5.51 9.32 -7.78
C GLY A 100 6.06 10.62 -7.16
N GLY A 101 5.97 10.80 -5.84
CA GLY A 101 6.41 12.00 -5.13
C GLY A 101 5.36 13.11 -5.04
N ASP A 102 4.26 13.01 -5.80
CA ASP A 102 3.12 13.92 -5.71
C ASP A 102 2.39 13.76 -4.38
N ALA A 103 1.92 14.86 -3.80
CA ALA A 103 1.15 14.87 -2.57
C ALA A 103 -0.15 15.65 -2.71
N VAL A 104 -1.13 15.32 -1.87
CA VAL A 104 -2.39 16.03 -1.74
C VAL A 104 -2.52 16.48 -0.30
N ASP A 105 -2.62 17.78 -0.10
CA ASP A 105 -2.94 18.39 1.18
C ASP A 105 -4.43 18.63 1.26
N VAL A 106 -5.09 18.00 2.22
CA VAL A 106 -6.52 18.11 2.46
C VAL A 106 -6.75 18.85 3.77
N VAL A 107 -7.40 19.99 3.67
CA VAL A 107 -7.86 20.79 4.82
C VAL A 107 -9.22 20.28 5.25
N MET A 108 -9.32 19.94 6.53
CA MET A 108 -10.50 19.35 7.13
C MET A 108 -10.94 20.14 8.34
N GLU A 109 -12.21 20.51 8.38
CA GLU A 109 -12.85 21.14 9.53
C GLU A 109 -14.01 20.26 9.98
N ASN A 110 -14.21 20.07 11.29
CA ASN A 110 -15.32 19.26 11.82
C ASN A 110 -15.46 17.86 11.18
N SER A 111 -14.33 17.23 10.82
CA SER A 111 -14.27 15.92 10.14
C SER A 111 -14.82 15.88 8.69
N VAL A 112 -14.99 17.03 8.05
CA VAL A 112 -15.35 17.14 6.63
C VAL A 112 -14.26 17.84 5.83
N VAL A 113 -14.13 17.47 4.56
CA VAL A 113 -13.20 18.08 3.61
C VAL A 113 -13.73 19.45 3.19
N THR A 114 -12.93 20.49 3.42
CA THR A 114 -13.27 21.87 3.05
C THR A 114 -12.51 22.29 1.79
N ARG A 115 -11.19 22.05 1.77
CA ARG A 115 -10.31 22.43 0.67
C ARG A 115 -9.24 21.36 0.47
N TRP A 116 -8.74 21.22 -0.74
CA TRP A 116 -7.57 20.40 -1.00
C TRP A 116 -6.66 21.07 -2.03
N THR A 117 -5.37 20.75 -1.98
CA THR A 117 -4.35 21.25 -2.90
C THR A 117 -3.45 20.10 -3.34
N LEU A 118 -3.28 19.95 -4.64
CA LEU A 118 -2.31 19.02 -5.21
C LEU A 118 -0.92 19.69 -5.19
N VAL A 119 0.00 19.11 -4.43
CA VAL A 119 1.42 19.47 -4.42
C VAL A 119 2.13 18.48 -5.34
N ARG A 120 2.46 18.91 -6.56
CA ARG A 120 3.28 18.09 -7.45
C ARG A 120 4.73 18.08 -6.96
N ALA A 121 5.42 16.94 -7.04
CA ALA A 121 6.86 16.91 -6.83
C ALA A 121 7.52 17.85 -7.84
N GLN A 122 7.98 19.02 -7.38
CA GLN A 122 8.74 19.93 -8.23
C GLN A 122 10.06 19.27 -8.60
N GLU A 123 10.25 19.09 -9.91
CA GLU A 123 11.57 18.97 -10.50
C GLU A 123 12.39 20.21 -10.02
N PRO A 124 13.63 20.02 -9.54
CA PRO A 124 14.39 21.10 -8.92
C PRO A 124 14.42 22.29 -9.87
N ALA A 125 14.02 23.44 -9.35
CA ALA A 125 13.98 24.71 -10.05
C ALA A 125 15.20 24.83 -10.98
N SER A 126 14.95 24.79 -12.29
CA SER A 126 15.95 25.14 -13.28
C SER A 126 16.41 26.55 -12.94
N VAL A 127 17.60 26.66 -12.39
CA VAL A 127 18.31 27.91 -12.18
C VAL A 127 18.28 28.65 -13.53
N PRO A 128 17.72 29.86 -13.62
CA PRO A 128 17.76 30.61 -14.86
C PRO A 128 19.22 30.75 -15.28
N PRO A 129 19.58 30.61 -16.56
CA PRO A 129 20.93 30.92 -16.99
C PRO A 129 21.22 32.35 -16.54
N ALA A 130 22.27 32.52 -15.75
CA ALA A 130 22.76 33.83 -15.41
C ALA A 130 23.11 34.54 -16.73
N ASP A 131 22.26 35.48 -17.13
CA ASP A 131 22.60 36.46 -18.15
C ASP A 131 23.83 37.21 -17.63
N THR A 132 25.00 36.78 -18.11
CA THR A 132 26.26 37.50 -17.97
C THR A 132 26.07 38.87 -18.60
N PRO A 133 26.14 39.98 -17.82
CA PRO A 133 26.10 41.31 -18.40
C PRO A 133 27.38 41.53 -19.22
N ALA A 134 27.20 41.99 -20.45
CA ALA A 134 28.27 42.43 -21.32
C ALA A 134 29.12 43.53 -20.63
N ALA A 135 30.43 43.36 -20.67
CA ALA A 135 31.43 44.40 -20.48
C ALA A 135 32.62 44.11 -21.42
#